data_AF-A0A7W1E8M8-F1
#
_entry.id   AF-A0A7W1E8M8-F1
#
_cell.length_a   1.000
_cell.length_b   1.000
_cell.length_c   1.000
_cell.angle_alpha   90.00
_cell.angle_beta   90.00
_cell.angle_gamma   90.00
#
_symmetry.space_group_name_H-M   'P 1'
#
loop_
_entity.id
_entity.type
_entity.pdbx_description
1 polymer ?
#
loop_
_entity_poly.entity_id
_entity_poly.type
_entity_poly.pdbx_seq_one_letter_code
_entity_poly.pdbx_strand_id
1 'polypeptide(L)' 'MNALTTDAIVLHAFDYLETSRIVRLLTRDAGVVSVLARGAKRSRARYGSGMDLYAEGLAEISIKPQRDLHNLNNME' A
#
# COMPACT_ATOMS: atom_id res chain seq x y z
N MET A 1 17.37 3.41 3.17
CA MET A 1 15.92 3.26 2.91
C MET A 1 15.81 2.75 1.50
N ASN A 2 15.22 1.56 1.29
CA ASN A 2 15.02 1.06 -0.06
C ASN A 2 13.57 1.40 -0.46
N ALA A 3 13.41 2.26 -1.46
CA ALA A 3 12.13 2.51 -2.09
C ALA A 3 11.96 1.47 -3.20
N LEU A 4 10.79 0.85 -3.27
CA LEU A 4 10.37 -0.02 -4.36
C LEU A 4 9.19 0.65 -5.06
N THR A 5 9.29 0.83 -6.37
CA THR A 5 8.18 1.23 -7.22
C THR A 5 7.88 0.07 -8.16
N THR A 6 6.66 -0.49 -8.08
CA THR A 6 6.31 -1.74 -8.75
C THR A 6 4.82 -1.79 -9.04
N ASP A 7 4.42 -2.52 -10.09
CA ASP A 7 3.01 -2.83 -10.34
C ASP A 7 2.44 -3.60 -9.16
N ALA A 8 1.24 -3.22 -8.73
CA ALA A 8 0.57 -3.83 -7.60
C ALA A 8 -0.94 -3.96 -7.80
N ILE A 9 -1.51 -5.01 -7.19
CA ILE A 9 -2.96 -5.21 -7.09
C ILE A 9 -3.35 -5.28 -5.62
N VAL A 10 -4.40 -4.55 -5.24
CA VAL A 10 -4.97 -4.59 -3.90
C VAL A 10 -5.71 -5.91 -3.69
N LEU A 11 -5.17 -6.77 -2.83
CA LEU A 11 -5.82 -8.02 -2.46
C LEU A 11 -6.81 -7.81 -1.31
N HIS A 12 -6.44 -7.03 -0.30
CA HIS A 12 -7.23 -6.77 0.90
C HIS A 12 -6.89 -5.39 1.46
N ALA A 13 -7.87 -4.71 2.05
CA ALA A 13 -7.67 -3.48 2.82
C ALA A 13 -8.53 -3.52 4.09
N PHE A 14 -7.95 -3.14 5.23
CA PHE A 14 -8.69 -3.04 6.49
C PHE A 14 -8.29 -1.78 7.26
N ASP A 15 -9.26 -1.22 7.97
CA ASP A 15 -9.07 -0.03 8.78
C ASP A 15 -8.08 -0.28 9.92
N TYR A 16 -7.14 0.65 10.08
CA TYR A 16 -6.14 0.62 11.12
C TYR A 16 -6.00 1.99 11.76
N LEU A 17 -6.29 2.07 13.06
CA LEU A 17 -6.38 3.32 13.79
C LEU A 17 -7.41 4.29 13.16
N GLU A 18 -7.35 5.55 13.57
CA GLU A 18 -8.32 6.57 13.20
C GLU A 18 -8.24 6.95 11.71
N THR A 19 -7.04 7.04 11.16
CA THR A 19 -6.82 7.64 9.83
C THR A 19 -6.19 6.70 8.80
N SER A 20 -5.71 5.53 9.21
CA SER A 20 -4.87 4.68 8.35
C SER A 20 -5.57 3.40 7.95
N ARG A 21 -5.01 2.72 6.95
CA ARG A 21 -5.40 1.37 6.55
C ARG A 21 -4.16 0.50 6.42
N ILE A 22 -4.29 -0.78 6.73
CA ILE A 22 -3.33 -1.78 6.31
C ILE A 22 -3.86 -2.42 5.03
N VAL A 23 -3.00 -2.52 4.03
CA VAL A 23 -3.34 -3.03 2.70
C VAL A 23 -2.41 -4.19 2.36
N ARG A 24 -2.96 -5.27 1.82
CA ARG A 24 -2.19 -6.39 1.28
C ARG A 24 -2.13 -6.25 -0.23
N LEU A 25 -0.92 -6.07 -0.75
CA LEU A 25 -0.66 -5.88 -2.17
C LEU A 25 -0.02 -7.13 -2.75
N LEU A 26 -0.51 -7.59 -3.90
CA LEU A 26 0.27 -8.45 -4.78
C LEU A 26 1.14 -7.55 -5.66
N THR A 27 2.45 -7.61 -5.47
CA THR A 27 3.41 -6.82 -6.25
C THR A 27 4.16 -7.68 -7.25
N ARG A 28 4.57 -7.09 -8.38
CA ARG A 28 5.34 -7.81 -9.40
C ARG A 28 6.72 -8.24 -8.89
N ASP A 29 7.41 -7.35 -8.17
CA ASP A 29 8.83 -7.54 -7.83
C ASP A 29 9.09 -8.11 -6.42
N ALA A 30 8.14 -7.96 -5.49
CA ALA A 30 8.29 -8.39 -4.10
C ALA A 30 7.24 -9.42 -3.65
N GLY A 31 6.40 -9.92 -4.56
CA GLY A 31 5.32 -10.85 -4.25
C GLY A 31 4.24 -10.19 -3.38
N VAL A 32 3.65 -10.96 -2.46
CA VAL A 32 2.60 -10.43 -1.57
C VAL A 32 3.23 -9.72 -0.38
N VAL A 33 2.94 -8.43 -0.22
CA VAL A 33 3.45 -7.60 0.87
C VAL A 33 2.33 -6.89 1.63
N SER A 34 2.55 -6.66 2.92
CA SER A 34 1.64 -5.85 3.74
C SER A 34 2.20 -4.44 3.88
N VAL A 35 1.38 -3.44 3.61
CA VAL A 35 1.75 -2.02 3.68
C VAL A 35 0.80 -1.23 4.56
N LEU A 36 1.36 -0.29 5.33
CA LEU A 36 0.62 0.72 6.06
C LEU A 36 0.43 1.93 5.16
N ALA A 37 -0.82 2.21 4.84
CA ALA A 37 -1.25 3.41 4.14
C ALA A 37 -1.67 4.47 5.15
N ARG A 38 -0.74 5.36 5.49
CA ARG A 38 -0.98 6.44 6.46
C ARG A 38 -1.95 7.47 5.91
N GLY A 39 -2.99 7.79 6.67
CA GLY A 39 -3.98 8.79 6.28
C GLY A 39 -4.96 8.33 5.19
N ALA A 40 -4.92 7.05 4.80
CA ALA A 40 -5.76 6.48 3.74
C ALA A 40 -7.26 6.73 3.91
N LYS A 41 -7.75 6.74 5.15
CA LYS A 41 -9.19 6.95 5.42
C LYS A 41 -9.66 8.37 5.10
N ARG A 42 -8.76 9.35 5.07
CA ARG A 42 -9.08 10.78 4.85
C ARG A 42 -8.51 11.31 3.54
N SER A 43 -7.49 10.67 2.96
CA SER A 43 -6.74 11.21 1.83
C SER A 43 -7.22 10.64 0.50
N ARG A 44 -8.30 11.23 -0.04
CA ARG A 44 -8.81 10.89 -1.38
C ARG A 44 -7.86 11.34 -2.50
N ALA A 45 -7.09 12.39 -2.28
CA ALA A 45 -6.12 12.90 -3.25
C ALA A 45 -4.89 12.00 -3.41
N ARG A 46 -4.45 11.30 -2.36
CA ARG A 46 -3.24 10.45 -2.39
C ARG A 46 -3.53 9.01 -2.77
N TYR A 47 -4.70 8.51 -2.40
CA TYR A 47 -5.01 7.08 -2.56
C TYR A 47 -6.29 6.81 -3.35
N GLY A 48 -7.04 7.85 -3.73
CA GLY A 48 -8.17 7.76 -4.67
C GLY A 48 -9.07 6.54 -4.47
N SER A 49 -9.38 5.89 -5.59
CA SER A 49 -9.91 4.51 -5.66
C SER A 49 -8.78 3.46 -5.73
N GLY A 50 -7.50 3.86 -5.72
CA GLY A 50 -6.34 2.96 -5.77
C GLY A 50 -6.21 2.04 -4.55
N MET A 51 -7.09 2.16 -3.55
CA MET A 51 -7.19 1.27 -2.39
C MET A 51 -8.45 0.42 -2.35
N ASP A 52 -9.26 0.47 -3.40
CA ASP A 52 -10.40 -0.43 -3.54
C ASP A 52 -9.92 -1.85 -3.82
N LEU A 53 -10.75 -2.83 -3.47
CA LEU A 53 -10.42 -4.22 -3.68
C LEU A 53 -10.20 -4.48 -5.18
N TYR A 54 -9.08 -5.13 -5.52
CA TYR A 54 -8.64 -5.41 -6.88
C TYR A 54 -8.28 -4.19 -7.73
N ALA A 55 -8.15 -3.01 -7.14
CA ALA A 55 -7.51 -1.90 -7.81
C ALA A 55 -6.07 -2.29 -8.19
N GLU A 56 -5.69 -2.00 -9.43
CA GLU A 56 -4.33 -2.17 -9.94
C GLU A 56 -3.68 -0.81 -10.13
N GLY A 57 -2.35 -0.76 -10.05
CA GLY A 57 -1.63 0.49 -10.24
C GLY A 57 -0.17 0.42 -9.82
N LEU A 58 0.47 1.58 -9.78
CA LEU A 58 1.88 1.70 -9.43
C LEU A 58 2.02 1.98 -7.93
N ALA A 59 2.61 1.04 -7.18
CA ALA A 59 2.80 1.19 -5.74
C ALA A 59 4.21 1.69 -5.42
N GLU A 60 4.30 2.79 -4.68
CA GLU A 60 5.55 3.28 -4.09
C GLU A 60 5.67 2.84 -2.62
N ILE A 61 6.57 1.89 -2.35
CA ILE A 61 6.69 1.22 -1.06
C ILE A 61 8.05 1.51 -0.43
N SER A 62 8.04 1.95 0.83
CA SER A 62 9.24 2.02 1.67
C SER A 62 9.52 0.67 2.33
N ILE A 63 10.36 -0.16 1.73
CA ILE A 63 10.69 -1.49 2.23
C ILE A 63 11.74 -1.42 3.33
N LYS A 64 11.51 -2.18 4.40
CA LYS A 64 12.45 -2.40 5.50
C LYS A 64 12.61 -3.92 5.69
N PRO A 65 13.81 -4.50 5.43
CA PRO A 65 14.00 -5.95 5.45
C PRO A 65 13.67 -6.64 6.77
N GLN A 66 13.77 -5.92 7.90
CA GLN A 66 13.50 -6.44 9.25
C GLN A 66 12.04 -6.29 9.68
N ARG A 67 11.11 -6.00 8.75
CA ARG A 67 9.70 -5.74 9.09
C ARG A 67 8.78 -6.44 8.10
N ASP A 68 7.73 -7.06 8.63
CA ASP A 68 6.66 -7.66 7.83
C ASP A 68 5.62 -6.63 7.36
N LEU A 69 5.64 -5.42 7.95
CA LEU A 69 4.79 -4.29 7.57
C LEU A 69 5.65 -3.13 7.05
N HIS A 70 5.46 -2.80 5.78
CA HIS A 70 6.13 -1.69 5.11
C HIS A 70 5.25 -0.44 5.10
N ASN A 71 5.75 0.70 4.61
CA ASN A 71 4.90 1.88 4.42
C ASN A 71 4.59 2.06 2.94
N LEU A 72 3.33 2.35 2.64
CA LEU A 72 2.93 2.82 1.32
C LEU A 72 3.06 4.35 1.29
N ASN A 73 3.79 4.86 0.30
CA ASN A 73 3.98 6.29 0.11
C ASN A 73 2.93 6.84 -0.86
N ASN A 74 2.68 6.12 -1.94
CA ASN A 74 1.75 6.47 -3.02
C ASN A 74 1.17 5.21 -3.70
N MET A 75 -0.01 5.35 -4.31
CA MET A 75 -0.64 4.36 -5.17
C MET A 75 -1.38 5.11 -6.27
N GLU A 76 -0.91 4.98 -7.52
CA GLU A 76 -1.50 5.61 -8.72
C GLU A 76 -2.43 4.67 -9.47
#